data_AF-A0A932GU59-F1
#
_entry.id   AF-A0A932GU59-F1
#
_cell.length_a   1.000
_cell.length_b   1.000
_cell.length_c   1.000
_cell.angle_alpha   90.00
_cell.angle_beta   90.00
_cell.angle_gamma   90.00
#
_symmetry.space_group_name_H-M   'P 1'
#
loop_
_entity.id
_entity.type
_entity.pdbx_description
1 polymer ?
#
loop_
_entity_poly.entity_id
_entity_poly.type
_entity_poly.pdbx_seq_one_letter_code
_entity_poly.pdbx_strand_id
1 'polypeptide(L)'
;MRGLTPYPKYIATKYEGDAEAFTQAPEFNNLSYTGNLGPYRFVEWLRNDKFVVARNPEYYLGKNTGAPYFEKYTIKIFGTPAIVHAALEAGDITATNIDPDKVGKFKGMEQINIHTVPSSGYMLLAYNLRDNGWEGLKHKEVRQALSTAIDKELMIEQVLYGFGEPAFSFIPNTSPWYADKGIAKYGVAPLLDKEKAKELLLEAGYATRKTDGSIEVGDKEGKPLKLTLITNAGNDVRESVGYLIQQELAVIGIEVELKFVPWATELGKYLRNKVPGSDQEAAFNNGAGAVSEEPWDLLVIGFGTNPLAPSGTDV
;
A
#
# COMPACT_ATOMS: atom_id res chain seq x y z
N MET A 1 -7.40 -0.60 -11.91
CA MET A 1 -8.08 -0.88 -13.19
C MET A 1 -8.59 0.43 -13.80
N ARG A 2 -7.76 1.16 -14.56
CA ARG A 2 -8.19 2.32 -15.39
C ARG A 2 -7.77 2.05 -16.84
N GLY A 3 -8.21 0.92 -17.38
CA GLY A 3 -8.20 0.64 -18.82
C GLY A 3 -9.61 0.81 -19.36
N LEU A 4 -9.75 1.11 -20.65
CA LEU A 4 -11.03 1.04 -21.35
C LEU A 4 -11.49 -0.42 -21.34
N THR A 5 -12.37 -0.77 -20.40
CA THR A 5 -12.97 -2.10 -20.34
C THR A 5 -14.27 -2.04 -21.13
N PRO A 6 -14.34 -2.65 -22.33
CA PRO A 6 -15.54 -2.60 -23.13
C PRO A 6 -16.68 -3.34 -22.42
N TYR A 7 -17.85 -2.73 -22.39
CA TYR A 7 -19.08 -3.36 -21.88
C TYR A 7 -19.95 -3.82 -23.05
N PRO A 8 -20.80 -4.86 -22.87
CA PRO A 8 -21.74 -5.27 -23.90
C PRO A 8 -22.67 -4.11 -24.24
N LYS A 9 -22.71 -3.73 -25.52
CA LYS A 9 -23.50 -2.61 -26.03
C LYS A 9 -24.96 -2.67 -25.57
N TYR A 10 -25.57 -3.86 -25.59
CA TYR A 10 -26.98 -4.02 -25.22
C TYR A 10 -27.28 -3.69 -23.76
N ILE A 11 -26.30 -3.81 -22.84
CA ILE A 11 -26.45 -3.36 -21.45
C ILE A 11 -26.26 -1.86 -21.39
N ALA A 12 -25.19 -1.34 -22.00
CA ALA A 12 -24.88 0.09 -21.97
C ALA A 12 -26.00 0.97 -22.55
N THR A 13 -26.60 0.56 -23.68
CA THR A 13 -27.67 1.32 -24.33
C THR A 13 -28.96 1.40 -23.49
N LYS A 14 -29.19 0.46 -22.57
CA LYS A 14 -30.36 0.49 -21.68
C LYS A 14 -30.29 1.63 -20.65
N TYR A 15 -29.08 2.08 -20.32
CA TYR A 15 -28.83 3.12 -19.31
C TYR A 15 -28.13 4.34 -19.92
N GLU A 16 -28.31 4.58 -21.21
CA GLU A 16 -27.67 5.68 -21.92
C GLU A 16 -28.10 7.03 -21.32
N GLY A 17 -27.11 7.83 -20.90
CA GLY A 17 -27.34 9.12 -20.22
C GLY A 17 -27.50 9.04 -18.70
N ASP A 18 -27.55 7.85 -18.10
CA ASP A 18 -27.71 7.64 -16.65
C ASP A 18 -26.61 6.72 -16.10
N ALA A 19 -25.47 7.33 -15.77
CA ALA A 19 -24.30 6.61 -15.28
C ALA A 19 -24.51 5.98 -13.88
N GLU A 20 -25.35 6.59 -13.04
CA GLU A 20 -25.64 6.07 -11.71
C GLU A 20 -26.49 4.80 -11.81
N ALA A 21 -27.57 4.84 -12.59
CA ALA A 21 -28.39 3.66 -12.84
C ALA A 21 -27.59 2.53 -13.50
N PHE A 22 -26.70 2.86 -14.45
CA PHE A 22 -25.81 1.89 -15.08
C PHE A 22 -24.90 1.18 -14.07
N THR A 23 -24.22 1.93 -13.20
CA THR A 23 -23.27 1.36 -12.23
C THR A 23 -23.95 0.57 -11.10
N GLN A 24 -25.22 0.85 -10.81
CA GLN A 24 -26.02 0.10 -9.85
C GLN A 24 -26.77 -1.09 -10.48
N ALA A 25 -26.83 -1.20 -11.81
CA ALA A 25 -27.61 -2.22 -12.50
C ALA A 25 -27.14 -3.66 -12.13
N PRO A 26 -28.05 -4.57 -11.74
CA PRO A 26 -27.68 -5.95 -11.39
C PRO A 26 -26.97 -6.69 -12.53
N GLU A 27 -27.40 -6.47 -13.77
CA GLU A 27 -26.77 -7.02 -14.97
C GLU A 27 -25.36 -6.48 -15.22
N PHE A 28 -25.11 -5.20 -14.95
CA PHE A 28 -23.76 -4.60 -15.02
C PHE A 28 -22.86 -5.11 -13.90
N ASN A 29 -23.38 -5.16 -12.67
CA ASN A 29 -22.65 -5.68 -11.52
C ASN A 29 -22.28 -7.15 -11.74
N ASN A 30 -23.24 -7.98 -12.14
CA ASN A 30 -22.97 -9.38 -12.50
C ASN A 30 -21.90 -9.48 -13.59
N LEU A 31 -21.98 -8.66 -14.64
CA LEU A 31 -21.02 -8.68 -15.74
C LEU A 31 -19.61 -8.22 -15.34
N SER A 32 -19.53 -7.24 -14.44
CA SER A 32 -18.27 -6.77 -13.85
C SER A 32 -17.54 -7.88 -13.08
N TYR A 33 -18.29 -8.85 -12.54
CA TYR A 33 -17.75 -10.05 -11.91
C TYR A 33 -17.56 -11.23 -12.88
N THR A 34 -18.31 -11.30 -13.98
CA THR A 34 -18.24 -12.43 -14.94
C THR A 34 -17.12 -12.27 -15.97
N GLY A 35 -16.77 -11.04 -16.36
CA GLY A 35 -15.93 -10.77 -17.53
C GLY A 35 -16.56 -11.28 -18.83
N ASN A 36 -16.99 -10.39 -19.73
CA ASN A 36 -17.68 -10.84 -20.95
C ASN A 36 -16.77 -11.58 -21.97
N LEU A 37 -15.45 -11.56 -21.78
CA LEU A 37 -14.44 -12.13 -22.70
C LEU A 37 -13.29 -12.84 -21.97
N GLY A 38 -13.41 -13.04 -20.65
CA GLY A 38 -12.35 -13.62 -19.83
C GLY A 38 -12.30 -15.16 -19.88
N PRO A 39 -11.25 -15.77 -19.30
CA PRO A 39 -11.09 -17.22 -19.23
C PRO A 39 -12.14 -17.92 -18.36
N TYR A 40 -12.72 -17.21 -17.38
CA TYR A 40 -13.76 -17.74 -16.49
C TYR A 40 -15.00 -16.85 -16.51
N ARG A 41 -16.16 -17.44 -16.21
CA ARG A 41 -17.46 -16.79 -16.01
C ARG A 41 -17.90 -16.93 -14.56
N PHE A 42 -18.60 -15.93 -14.04
CA PHE A 42 -19.18 -15.96 -12.69
C PHE A 42 -20.14 -17.14 -12.50
N VAL A 43 -20.17 -17.66 -11.28
CA VAL A 43 -21.12 -18.68 -10.84
C VAL A 43 -21.87 -18.20 -9.59
N GLU A 44 -21.15 -17.83 -8.54
CA GLU A 44 -21.74 -17.49 -7.24
C GLU A 44 -20.81 -16.56 -6.44
N TRP A 45 -21.39 -15.65 -5.67
CA TRP A 45 -20.68 -14.94 -4.60
C TRP A 45 -21.48 -15.04 -3.30
N LEU A 46 -20.96 -15.81 -2.36
CA LEU A 46 -21.40 -15.75 -0.97
C LEU A 46 -20.52 -14.74 -0.24
N ARG A 47 -21.10 -13.60 0.14
CA ARG A 47 -20.38 -12.49 0.78
C ARG A 47 -19.68 -12.99 2.04
N ASN A 48 -18.41 -12.61 2.20
CA ASN A 48 -17.53 -13.01 3.30
C ASN A 48 -17.25 -14.52 3.40
N ASP A 49 -17.60 -15.33 2.38
CA ASP A 49 -17.30 -16.76 2.33
C ASP A 49 -16.50 -17.11 1.07
N LYS A 50 -17.13 -17.05 -0.11
CA LYS A 50 -16.46 -17.46 -1.35
C LYS A 50 -16.97 -16.74 -2.59
N PHE A 51 -16.06 -16.57 -3.54
CA PHE A 51 -16.34 -16.14 -4.91
C PHE A 51 -15.98 -17.27 -5.87
N VAL A 52 -16.95 -17.69 -6.68
CA VAL A 52 -16.85 -18.88 -7.53
C VAL A 52 -16.98 -18.50 -8.99
N VAL A 53 -16.04 -18.97 -9.81
CA VAL A 53 -16.06 -18.84 -11.27
C VAL A 53 -15.86 -20.21 -11.93
N ALA A 54 -16.46 -20.39 -13.11
CA ALA A 54 -16.33 -21.60 -13.93
C ALA A 54 -15.69 -21.25 -15.27
N ARG A 55 -15.07 -22.22 -15.93
CA ARG A 55 -14.45 -22.04 -17.26
C ARG A 55 -15.45 -21.40 -18.22
N ASN A 56 -14.99 -20.42 -18.98
CA ASN A 56 -15.73 -19.85 -20.10
C ASN A 56 -15.45 -20.68 -21.37
N PRO A 57 -16.41 -21.46 -21.88
CA PRO A 57 -16.20 -22.25 -23.10
C PRO A 57 -15.95 -21.36 -24.34
N GLU A 58 -16.40 -20.10 -24.31
CA GLU A 58 -16.24 -19.14 -25.40
C GLU A 58 -14.96 -18.31 -25.30
N TYR A 59 -14.03 -18.66 -24.40
CA TYR A 59 -12.79 -17.91 -24.22
C TYR A 59 -11.93 -17.92 -25.49
N TYR A 60 -11.86 -16.76 -26.15
CA TYR A 60 -11.28 -16.63 -27.49
C TYR A 60 -9.79 -16.97 -27.58
N LEU A 61 -8.98 -16.66 -26.56
CA LEU A 61 -7.55 -17.06 -26.50
C LEU A 61 -7.36 -18.54 -26.16
N GLY A 62 -8.38 -19.17 -25.58
CA GLY A 62 -8.41 -20.58 -25.22
C GLY A 62 -8.61 -21.53 -26.39
N LYS A 63 -9.21 -21.04 -27.49
CA LYS A 63 -9.66 -21.85 -28.64
C LYS A 63 -8.56 -22.71 -29.27
N ASN A 64 -7.31 -22.25 -29.22
CA ASN A 64 -6.16 -22.94 -29.82
C ASN A 64 -5.18 -23.50 -28.78
N THR A 65 -5.42 -23.28 -27.48
CA THR A 65 -4.47 -23.59 -26.40
C THR A 65 -5.04 -24.56 -25.36
N GLY A 66 -6.35 -24.83 -25.40
CA GLY A 66 -7.04 -25.62 -24.36
C GLY A 66 -7.20 -24.87 -23.04
N ALA A 67 -6.86 -23.58 -22.98
CA ALA A 67 -6.97 -22.75 -21.80
C ALA A 67 -8.41 -22.21 -21.58
N PRO A 68 -8.77 -21.88 -20.32
CA PRO A 68 -8.03 -22.20 -19.11
C PRO A 68 -8.16 -23.68 -18.72
N TYR A 69 -7.11 -24.24 -18.10
CA TYR A 69 -7.03 -25.67 -17.79
C TYR A 69 -7.94 -26.13 -16.66
N PHE A 70 -8.37 -25.25 -15.75
CA PHE A 70 -9.28 -25.60 -14.67
C PHE A 70 -10.73 -25.38 -15.08
N GLU A 71 -11.62 -26.28 -14.63
CA GLU A 71 -13.06 -26.15 -14.88
C GLU A 71 -13.72 -25.13 -13.95
N LYS A 72 -13.16 -24.96 -12.74
CA LYS A 72 -13.69 -24.10 -11.68
C LYS A 72 -12.55 -23.49 -10.89
N TYR A 73 -12.70 -22.23 -10.52
CA TYR A 73 -11.80 -21.52 -9.63
C TYR A 73 -12.62 -20.90 -8.49
N THR A 74 -12.17 -21.08 -7.25
CA THR A 74 -12.88 -20.62 -6.05
C THR A 74 -11.92 -19.79 -5.20
N ILE A 75 -12.26 -18.52 -4.99
CA ILE A 75 -11.57 -17.63 -4.06
C ILE A 75 -12.33 -17.72 -2.73
N LYS A 76 -11.73 -18.38 -1.74
CA LYS A 76 -12.26 -18.40 -0.37
C LYS A 76 -11.77 -17.15 0.37
N ILE A 77 -12.66 -16.51 1.11
CA ILE A 77 -12.39 -15.34 1.94
C ILE A 77 -12.27 -15.82 3.38
N PHE A 78 -11.14 -15.52 4.01
CA PHE A 78 -10.89 -15.85 5.41
C PHE A 78 -10.68 -14.56 6.20
N GLY A 79 -10.97 -14.61 7.50
CA GLY A 79 -10.92 -13.42 8.36
C GLY A 79 -9.51 -12.96 8.73
N THR A 80 -8.53 -13.87 8.79
CA THR A 80 -7.14 -13.57 9.19
C THR A 80 -6.13 -14.37 8.38
N PRO A 81 -4.89 -13.87 8.20
CA PRO A 81 -3.82 -14.62 7.53
C PRO A 81 -3.53 -15.98 8.17
N ALA A 82 -3.62 -16.07 9.50
CA ALA A 82 -3.44 -17.33 10.23
C ALA A 82 -4.43 -18.42 9.79
N ILE A 83 -5.70 -18.07 9.54
CA ILE A 83 -6.70 -19.02 9.05
C ILE A 83 -6.41 -19.41 7.59
N VAL A 84 -5.96 -18.47 6.76
CA VAL A 84 -5.55 -18.73 5.37
C VAL A 84 -4.41 -19.76 5.33
N HIS A 85 -3.39 -19.57 6.15
CA HIS A 85 -2.25 -20.50 6.26
C HIS A 85 -2.66 -21.89 6.75
N ALA A 86 -3.53 -21.96 7.76
CA ALA A 86 -4.07 -23.24 8.24
C ALA A 86 -4.87 -23.98 7.14
N ALA A 87 -5.65 -23.25 6.35
CA ALA A 87 -6.39 -23.81 5.22
C ALA A 87 -5.45 -24.35 4.12
N LEU A 88 -4.31 -23.68 3.87
CA LEU A 88 -3.30 -24.18 2.95
C LEU A 88 -2.67 -25.48 3.47
N GLU A 89 -2.32 -25.53 4.76
CA GLU A 89 -1.74 -26.72 5.41
C GLU A 89 -2.69 -27.92 5.36
N ALA A 90 -3.99 -27.67 5.55
CA ALA A 90 -5.03 -28.69 5.47
C ALA A 90 -5.35 -29.14 4.04
N GLY A 91 -4.87 -28.41 3.01
CA GLY A 91 -5.22 -28.66 1.60
C GLY A 91 -6.59 -28.15 1.19
N ASP A 92 -7.24 -27.32 2.01
CA ASP A 92 -8.54 -26.70 1.73
C ASP A 92 -8.46 -25.60 0.65
N ILE A 93 -7.27 -25.07 0.42
CA ILE A 93 -6.90 -24.17 -0.65
C ILE A 93 -5.58 -24.63 -1.29
N THR A 94 -5.37 -24.27 -2.56
CA THR A 94 -4.22 -24.73 -3.34
C THR A 94 -3.20 -23.63 -3.65
N ALA A 95 -3.55 -22.37 -3.37
CA ALA A 95 -2.68 -21.22 -3.62
C ALA A 95 -3.07 -20.06 -2.69
N THR A 96 -2.06 -19.40 -2.14
CA THR A 96 -2.19 -18.14 -1.39
C THR A 96 -0.82 -17.46 -1.34
N ASN A 97 -0.81 -16.18 -0.98
CA ASN A 97 0.40 -15.53 -0.50
C ASN A 97 0.76 -16.09 0.88
N ILE A 98 2.06 -16.12 1.19
CA ILE A 98 2.61 -16.53 2.48
C ILE A 98 3.27 -15.31 3.11
N ASP A 99 2.95 -15.04 4.37
CA ASP A 99 3.60 -13.97 5.12
C ASP A 99 5.10 -14.28 5.28
N PRO A 100 5.99 -13.27 5.19
CA PRO A 100 7.44 -13.49 5.16
C PRO A 100 7.98 -14.33 6.32
N ASP A 101 7.46 -14.12 7.53
CA ASP A 101 7.83 -14.84 8.75
C ASP A 101 7.44 -16.33 8.73
N LYS A 102 6.47 -16.71 7.88
CA LYS A 102 6.00 -18.09 7.73
C LYS A 102 6.71 -18.84 6.60
N VAL A 103 7.49 -18.17 5.76
CA VAL A 103 8.15 -18.81 4.61
C VAL A 103 9.03 -19.98 5.05
N GLY A 104 9.77 -19.85 6.16
CA GLY A 104 10.61 -20.92 6.70
C GLY A 104 9.81 -22.19 7.04
N LYS A 105 8.61 -22.05 7.61
CA LYS A 105 7.71 -23.15 7.94
C LYS A 105 7.25 -23.87 6.67
N PHE A 106 6.75 -23.13 5.69
CA PHE A 106 6.16 -23.68 4.48
C PHE A 106 7.21 -24.29 3.52
N LYS A 107 8.45 -23.76 3.49
CA LYS A 107 9.54 -24.35 2.68
C LYS A 107 9.88 -25.79 3.10
N GLY A 108 9.57 -26.17 4.34
CA GLY A 108 9.80 -27.52 4.84
C GLY A 108 8.72 -28.54 4.49
N MET A 109 7.64 -28.14 3.81
CA MET A 109 6.51 -29.02 3.49
C MET A 109 6.60 -29.51 2.04
N GLU A 110 6.74 -30.83 1.84
CA GLU A 110 6.94 -31.43 0.51
C GLU A 110 5.81 -31.14 -0.49
N GLN A 111 4.58 -30.95 0.01
CA GLN A 111 3.40 -30.69 -0.81
C GLN A 111 3.21 -29.22 -1.20
N ILE A 112 4.07 -28.31 -0.71
CA ILE A 112 3.94 -26.87 -0.92
C ILE A 112 5.18 -26.34 -1.65
N ASN A 113 4.95 -25.82 -2.85
CA ASN A 113 5.96 -25.07 -3.59
C ASN A 113 5.87 -23.60 -3.23
N ILE A 114 6.99 -23.01 -2.81
CA ILE A 114 7.09 -21.57 -2.58
C ILE A 114 7.83 -20.91 -3.73
N HIS A 115 7.19 -19.90 -4.31
CA HIS A 115 7.78 -19.04 -5.32
C HIS A 115 7.93 -17.63 -4.75
N THR A 116 9.16 -17.13 -4.72
CA THR A 116 9.42 -15.71 -4.46
C THR A 116 9.45 -15.01 -5.81
N VAL A 117 8.51 -14.09 -6.01
CA VAL A 117 8.40 -13.29 -7.23
C VAL A 117 8.67 -11.83 -6.89
N PRO A 118 9.42 -11.08 -7.73
CA PRO A 118 9.54 -9.65 -7.58
C PRO A 118 8.15 -9.01 -7.58
N SER A 119 7.88 -8.19 -6.58
CA SER A 119 6.64 -7.40 -6.55
C SER A 119 6.86 -6.08 -7.27
N SER A 120 5.84 -5.63 -7.99
CA SER A 120 5.73 -4.24 -8.44
C SER A 120 5.25 -3.32 -7.30
N GLY A 121 5.11 -3.81 -6.07
CA GLY A 121 4.69 -3.02 -4.92
C GLY A 121 5.84 -2.35 -4.20
N TYR A 122 5.58 -1.17 -3.64
CA TYR A 122 6.40 -0.60 -2.57
C TYR A 122 5.53 -0.18 -1.40
N MET A 123 6.10 -0.26 -0.21
CA MET A 123 5.60 0.45 0.97
C MET A 123 6.32 1.79 1.07
N LEU A 124 5.58 2.85 1.37
CA LEU A 124 6.18 4.15 1.68
C LEU A 124 5.68 4.69 3.02
N LEU A 125 6.52 5.54 3.59
CA LEU A 125 6.13 6.53 4.58
C LEU A 125 5.77 7.82 3.84
N ALA A 126 4.49 8.16 3.78
CA ALA A 126 4.02 9.42 3.25
C ALA A 126 4.11 10.52 4.31
N TYR A 127 4.45 11.74 3.88
CA TYR A 127 4.47 12.94 4.70
C TYR A 127 3.28 13.83 4.33
N ASN A 128 2.47 14.25 5.30
CA ASN A 128 1.37 15.17 5.04
C ASN A 128 1.88 16.60 4.85
N LEU A 129 2.02 17.04 3.60
CA LEU A 129 2.46 18.41 3.28
C LEU A 129 1.31 19.42 3.21
N ARG A 130 0.07 18.95 3.46
CA ARG A 130 -1.14 19.77 3.43
C ARG A 130 -1.23 20.64 4.68
N ASP A 131 -2.16 21.58 4.69
CA ASP A 131 -2.29 22.56 5.79
C ASP A 131 -2.79 21.96 7.12
N ASN A 132 -3.32 20.73 7.08
CA ASN A 132 -3.73 19.98 8.28
C ASN A 132 -2.69 18.95 8.75
N GLY A 133 -1.48 18.96 8.18
CA GLY A 133 -0.33 18.22 8.71
C GLY A 133 0.61 19.15 9.49
N TRP A 134 1.51 18.56 10.29
CA TRP A 134 2.51 19.33 11.02
C TRP A 134 3.36 20.19 10.07
N GLU A 135 3.46 21.48 10.37
CA GLU A 135 4.12 22.49 9.52
C GLU A 135 5.59 22.15 9.21
N GLY A 136 6.28 21.45 10.12
CA GLY A 136 7.67 21.04 9.94
C GLY A 136 7.89 20.18 8.71
N LEU A 137 6.89 19.37 8.31
CA LEU A 137 6.98 18.52 7.12
C LEU A 137 7.12 19.32 5.82
N LYS A 138 6.74 20.60 5.80
CA LYS A 138 6.93 21.48 4.63
C LYS A 138 8.42 21.77 4.38
N HIS A 139 9.26 21.71 5.41
CA HIS A 139 10.71 21.87 5.29
C HIS A 139 11.37 20.60 4.71
N LYS A 140 12.23 20.78 3.71
CA LYS A 140 12.90 19.65 3.05
C LYS A 140 13.85 18.93 4.01
N GLU A 141 14.54 19.71 4.83
CA GLU A 141 15.54 19.28 5.80
C GLU A 141 14.89 18.38 6.86
N VAL A 142 13.67 18.69 7.30
CA VAL A 142 12.88 17.83 8.21
C VAL A 142 12.57 16.50 7.53
N ARG A 143 12.10 16.49 6.28
CA ARG A 143 11.81 15.23 5.56
C ARG A 143 13.08 14.41 5.33
N GLN A 144 14.21 15.07 5.08
CA GLN A 144 15.51 14.42 4.97
C GLN A 144 15.96 13.86 6.31
N ALA A 145 15.74 14.57 7.42
CA ALA A 145 16.05 14.10 8.76
C ALA A 145 15.29 12.82 9.10
N LEU A 146 13.95 12.82 8.91
CA LEU A 146 13.12 11.65 9.14
C LEU A 146 13.57 10.46 8.27
N SER A 147 13.85 10.70 6.98
CA SER A 147 14.28 9.64 6.06
C SER A 147 15.70 9.13 6.37
N THR A 148 16.60 10.01 6.84
CA THR A 148 17.97 9.67 7.28
C THR A 148 17.94 8.88 8.58
N ALA A 149 16.96 9.13 9.44
CA ALA A 149 16.86 8.46 10.74
C ALA A 149 16.27 7.05 10.64
N ILE A 150 15.47 6.72 9.64
CA ILE A 150 14.75 5.45 9.60
C ILE A 150 15.57 4.38 8.87
N ASP A 151 15.97 3.32 9.57
CA ASP A 151 16.72 2.20 8.99
C ASP A 151 15.81 1.27 8.17
N LYS A 152 15.99 1.29 6.85
CA LYS A 152 15.23 0.44 5.91
C LYS A 152 15.72 -1.00 5.90
N GLU A 153 17.02 -1.23 6.11
CA GLU A 153 17.60 -2.57 6.14
C GLU A 153 17.11 -3.32 7.37
N LEU A 154 17.09 -2.65 8.53
CA LEU A 154 16.51 -3.19 9.75
C LEU A 154 15.03 -3.55 9.59
N MET A 155 14.23 -2.71 8.92
CA MET A 155 12.83 -3.04 8.63
C MET A 155 12.69 -4.29 7.76
N ILE A 156 13.51 -4.40 6.72
CA ILE A 156 13.49 -5.56 5.83
C ILE A 156 13.89 -6.83 6.57
N GLU A 157 14.88 -6.75 7.46
CA GLU A 157 15.32 -7.88 8.25
C GLU A 157 14.26 -8.28 9.30
N GLN A 158 13.80 -7.33 10.12
CA GLN A 158 12.98 -7.60 11.30
C GLN A 158 11.50 -7.83 10.98
N VAL A 159 10.97 -7.17 9.93
CA VAL A 159 9.54 -7.25 9.57
C VAL A 159 9.32 -8.09 8.33
N LEU A 160 10.18 -7.93 7.32
CA LEU A 160 10.03 -8.65 6.05
C LEU A 160 10.88 -9.91 5.98
N TYR A 161 11.67 -10.25 7.02
CA TYR A 161 12.47 -11.49 7.06
C TYR A 161 13.37 -11.67 5.82
N GLY A 162 13.88 -10.56 5.28
CA GLY A 162 14.69 -10.53 4.06
C GLY A 162 13.90 -10.56 2.74
N PHE A 163 12.57 -10.63 2.78
CA PHE A 163 11.70 -10.59 1.60
C PHE A 163 11.32 -9.16 1.22
N GLY A 164 12.33 -8.37 0.87
CA GLY A 164 12.15 -7.00 0.41
C GLY A 164 13.49 -6.37 0.04
N GLU A 165 13.42 -5.25 -0.66
CA GLU A 165 14.59 -4.46 -1.02
C GLU A 165 14.32 -2.98 -0.69
N PRO A 166 15.34 -2.21 -0.28
CA PRO A 166 15.15 -0.78 -0.02
C PRO A 166 14.68 -0.04 -1.28
N ALA A 167 13.54 0.64 -1.17
CA ALA A 167 13.01 1.48 -2.24
C ALA A 167 13.52 2.93 -2.11
N PHE A 168 13.99 3.49 -3.23
CA PHE A 168 14.47 4.89 -3.33
C PHE A 168 13.77 5.68 -4.44
N SER A 169 12.88 5.03 -5.20
CA SER A 169 12.14 5.61 -6.31
C SER A 169 10.72 5.06 -6.33
N PHE A 170 9.79 5.82 -6.90
CA PHE A 170 8.45 5.36 -7.22
C PHE A 170 8.42 4.43 -8.45
N ILE A 171 9.54 4.29 -9.16
CA ILE A 171 9.71 3.32 -10.23
C ILE A 171 10.42 2.10 -9.62
N PRO A 172 9.87 0.87 -9.73
CA PRO A 172 10.50 -0.33 -9.19
C PRO A 172 11.79 -0.63 -9.97
N ASN A 173 12.77 -1.26 -9.32
CA ASN A 173 14.05 -1.61 -9.96
C ASN A 173 13.93 -2.62 -11.11
N THR A 174 12.82 -3.36 -11.17
CA THR A 174 12.48 -4.27 -12.27
C THR A 174 12.05 -3.53 -13.55
N SER A 175 11.73 -2.24 -13.45
CA SER A 175 11.34 -1.42 -14.58
C SER A 175 12.54 -1.03 -15.46
N PRO A 176 12.43 -1.07 -16.79
CA PRO A 176 13.47 -0.55 -17.68
C PRO A 176 13.67 0.97 -17.57
N TRP A 177 12.74 1.68 -16.91
CA TRP A 177 12.83 3.12 -16.66
C TRP A 177 13.40 3.47 -15.27
N TYR A 178 13.83 2.47 -14.50
CA TYR A 178 14.50 2.71 -13.22
C TYR A 178 15.84 3.40 -13.42
N ALA A 179 16.09 4.45 -12.64
CA ALA A 179 17.37 5.15 -12.61
C ALA A 179 18.03 4.92 -11.25
N ASP A 180 19.20 4.28 -11.22
CA ASP A 180 19.97 4.10 -9.97
C ASP A 180 20.86 5.32 -9.65
N LYS A 181 21.26 6.08 -10.69
CA LYS A 181 22.16 7.23 -10.54
C LYS A 181 21.38 8.50 -10.22
N GLY A 182 21.97 9.33 -9.35
CA GLY A 182 21.42 10.64 -8.99
C GLY A 182 20.30 10.60 -7.95
N ILE A 183 20.03 9.42 -7.37
CA ILE A 183 19.04 9.26 -6.30
C ILE A 183 19.77 9.20 -4.95
N ALA A 184 19.36 10.04 -4.02
CA ALA A 184 19.82 9.97 -2.63
C ALA A 184 19.19 8.76 -1.93
N LYS A 185 20.03 7.89 -1.36
CA LYS A 185 19.62 6.63 -0.74
C LYS A 185 19.46 6.79 0.78
N TYR A 186 18.45 7.56 1.21
CA TYR A 186 18.15 7.75 2.64
C TYR A 186 17.67 6.46 3.31
N GLY A 187 18.05 6.29 4.57
CA GLY A 187 17.65 5.16 5.40
C GLY A 187 18.47 3.89 5.17
N VAL A 188 19.59 4.02 4.45
CA VAL A 188 20.66 3.02 4.33
C VAL A 188 22.02 3.72 4.40
N ALA A 189 23.07 2.99 4.75
CA ALA A 189 24.41 3.57 4.80
C ALA A 189 24.85 4.14 3.43
N PRO A 190 25.55 5.29 3.38
CA PRO A 190 25.98 6.13 4.51
C PRO A 190 24.97 7.22 4.91
N LEU A 191 23.78 7.29 4.29
CA LEU A 191 22.74 8.28 4.59
C LEU A 191 21.72 7.78 5.63
N LEU A 192 22.15 6.80 6.44
CA LEU A 192 21.50 6.38 7.68
C LEU A 192 22.39 6.88 8.82
N ASP A 193 22.00 8.01 9.41
CA ASP A 193 22.79 8.67 10.45
C ASP A 193 21.87 9.49 11.37
N LYS A 194 21.67 8.96 12.58
CA LYS A 194 20.77 9.54 13.58
C LYS A 194 21.25 10.91 14.08
N GLU A 195 22.56 11.13 14.17
CA GLU A 195 23.11 12.41 14.59
C GLU A 195 22.99 13.43 13.45
N LYS A 196 23.23 13.01 12.20
CA LYS A 196 22.97 13.89 11.05
C LYS A 196 21.49 14.25 10.93
N ALA A 197 20.58 13.34 11.25
CA ALA A 197 19.16 13.65 11.31
C ALA A 197 18.84 14.75 12.34
N LYS A 198 19.44 14.70 13.55
CA LYS A 198 19.29 15.77 14.56
C LYS A 198 19.87 17.09 14.08
N GLU A 199 21.00 17.09 13.39
CA GLU A 199 21.56 18.31 12.78
C GLU A 199 20.63 18.94 11.75
N LEU A 200 20.03 18.14 10.87
CA LEU A 200 19.06 18.63 9.88
C LEU A 200 17.81 19.22 10.56
N LEU A 201 17.37 18.66 11.69
CA LEU A 201 16.28 19.23 12.49
C LEU A 201 16.69 20.55 13.16
N LEU A 202 17.92 20.66 13.65
CA LEU A 202 18.48 21.91 14.18
C LEU A 202 18.53 23.00 13.12
N GLU A 203 19.01 22.68 11.91
CA GLU A 203 19.04 23.60 10.76
C GLU A 203 17.64 24.08 10.37
N ALA A 204 16.63 23.21 10.50
CA ALA A 204 15.24 23.55 10.22
C ALA A 204 14.53 24.32 11.36
N GLY A 205 15.20 24.54 12.50
CA GLY A 205 14.62 25.22 13.67
C GLY A 205 13.71 24.33 14.54
N TYR A 206 13.83 23.01 14.40
CA TYR A 206 13.10 21.99 15.17
C TYR A 206 14.02 21.19 16.11
N ALA A 207 15.10 21.83 16.55
CA ALA A 207 15.93 21.35 17.62
C ALA A 207 16.72 22.53 18.24
N THR A 208 17.29 22.31 19.41
CA THR A 208 18.20 23.25 20.07
C THR A 208 19.51 22.56 20.42
N ARG A 209 20.61 23.31 20.40
CA ARG A 209 21.90 22.82 20.88
C ARG A 209 22.05 23.16 22.35
N LYS A 210 22.25 22.13 23.18
CA LYS A 210 22.50 22.28 24.61
C LYS A 210 23.93 22.73 24.90
N THR A 211 24.16 23.14 26.14
CA THR A 211 25.48 23.59 26.63
C THR A 211 26.54 22.50 26.59
N ASP A 212 26.17 21.23 26.69
CA ASP A 212 27.05 20.07 26.55
C ASP A 212 27.34 19.68 25.09
N GLY A 213 26.76 20.43 24.13
CA GLY A 213 26.92 20.20 22.70
C GLY A 213 25.90 19.24 22.08
N SER A 214 25.08 18.55 22.88
CA SER A 214 24.03 17.66 22.39
C SER A 214 22.91 18.43 21.70
N ILE A 215 22.21 17.76 20.77
CA ILE A 215 21.04 18.33 20.07
C ILE A 215 19.78 17.72 20.68
N GLU A 216 18.89 18.58 21.18
CA GLU A 216 17.56 18.21 21.67
C GLU A 216 16.51 18.66 20.67
N VAL A 217 15.79 17.68 20.12
CA VAL A 217 14.71 17.88 19.15
C VAL A 217 13.45 18.37 19.86
N GLY A 218 12.78 19.33 19.24
CA GLY A 218 11.55 19.92 19.75
C GLY A 218 10.88 20.81 18.71
N ASP A 219 9.69 21.31 19.00
CA ASP A 219 9.09 22.34 18.16
C ASP A 219 9.87 23.68 18.25
N LYS A 220 9.41 24.70 17.52
CA LYS A 220 10.04 26.03 17.52
C LYS A 220 10.01 26.73 18.90
N GLU A 221 9.19 26.25 19.82
CA GLU A 221 9.09 26.73 21.19
C GLU A 221 9.90 25.86 22.18
N GLY A 222 10.57 24.82 21.68
CA GLY A 222 11.35 23.86 22.48
C GLY A 222 10.51 22.81 23.19
N LYS A 223 9.23 22.64 22.84
CA LYS A 223 8.38 21.57 23.40
C LYS A 223 8.65 20.23 22.71
N PRO A 224 8.37 19.09 23.37
CA PRO A 224 8.52 17.78 22.76
C PRO A 224 7.75 17.69 21.43
N LEU A 225 8.45 17.23 20.39
CA LEU A 225 7.85 17.05 19.07
C LEU A 225 7.08 15.73 19.02
N LYS A 226 5.77 15.81 18.79
CA LYS A 226 4.89 14.65 18.67
C LYS A 226 4.24 14.62 17.29
N LEU A 227 4.36 13.49 16.60
CA LEU A 227 3.76 13.24 15.29
C LEU A 227 2.73 12.13 15.35
N THR A 228 1.67 12.21 14.55
CA THR A 228 0.69 11.14 14.38
C THR A 228 1.00 10.31 13.14
N LEU A 229 1.18 9.00 13.31
CA LEU A 229 1.34 8.04 12.23
C LEU A 229 0.09 7.18 12.06
N ILE A 230 -0.45 7.17 10.84
CA ILE A 230 -1.62 6.37 10.47
C ILE A 230 -1.19 5.16 9.64
N THR A 231 -1.78 4.01 9.91
CA THR A 231 -1.83 2.89 8.95
C THR A 231 -3.09 2.06 9.14
N ASN A 232 -3.36 1.11 8.26
CA ASN A 232 -4.56 0.28 8.37
C ASN A 232 -4.39 -0.88 9.36
N ALA A 233 -5.39 -1.04 10.23
CA ALA A 233 -5.52 -2.16 11.14
C ALA A 233 -5.72 -3.50 10.40
N GLY A 234 -5.22 -4.58 10.98
CA GLY A 234 -5.30 -5.95 10.45
C GLY A 234 -4.26 -6.25 9.37
N ASN A 235 -3.23 -5.40 9.23
CA ASN A 235 -2.07 -5.64 8.40
C ASN A 235 -0.82 -5.66 9.27
N ASP A 236 -0.52 -6.84 9.82
CA ASP A 236 0.54 -7.06 10.80
C ASP A 236 1.91 -6.55 10.34
N VAL A 237 2.18 -6.64 9.03
CA VAL A 237 3.41 -6.10 8.42
C VAL A 237 3.47 -4.57 8.56
N ARG A 238 2.40 -3.85 8.19
CA ARG A 238 2.36 -2.38 8.29
C ARG A 238 2.35 -1.90 9.73
N GLU A 239 1.64 -2.61 10.61
CA GLU A 239 1.62 -2.31 12.05
C GLU A 239 3.04 -2.45 12.63
N SER A 240 3.75 -3.54 12.30
CA SER A 240 5.15 -3.76 12.71
C SER A 240 6.10 -2.69 12.18
N VAL A 241 5.94 -2.28 10.92
CA VAL A 241 6.69 -1.13 10.36
C VAL A 241 6.39 0.15 11.13
N GLY A 242 5.14 0.41 11.49
CA GLY A 242 4.73 1.56 12.31
C GLY A 242 5.45 1.58 13.66
N TYR A 243 5.50 0.44 14.36
CA TYR A 243 6.23 0.31 15.62
C TYR A 243 7.73 0.56 15.46
N LEU A 244 8.36 0.03 14.41
CA LEU A 244 9.78 0.30 14.16
C LEU A 244 10.03 1.78 13.84
N ILE A 245 9.17 2.44 13.05
CA ILE A 245 9.28 3.89 12.81
C ILE A 245 9.18 4.67 14.12
N GLN A 246 8.21 4.33 14.98
CA GLN A 246 8.06 4.96 16.29
C GLN A 246 9.34 4.81 17.13
N GLN A 247 9.93 3.62 17.20
CA GLN A 247 11.18 3.38 17.93
C GLN A 247 12.36 4.16 17.33
N GLU A 248 12.51 4.11 16.01
CA GLU A 248 13.60 4.75 15.27
C GLU A 248 13.58 6.29 15.39
N LEU A 249 12.37 6.88 15.43
CA LEU A 249 12.18 8.32 15.61
C LEU A 249 12.30 8.74 17.09
N ALA A 250 11.94 7.87 18.04
CA ALA A 250 12.16 8.13 19.46
C ALA A 250 13.67 8.28 19.79
N VAL A 251 14.54 7.54 19.10
CA VAL A 251 16.02 7.65 19.25
C VAL A 251 16.52 9.07 18.94
N ILE A 252 15.87 9.79 18.02
CA ILE A 252 16.21 11.18 17.69
C ILE A 252 15.37 12.21 18.46
N GLY A 253 14.53 11.78 19.41
CA GLY A 253 13.74 12.67 20.25
C GLY A 253 12.37 13.07 19.69
N ILE A 254 11.82 12.31 18.74
CA ILE A 254 10.47 12.52 18.19
C ILE A 254 9.53 11.46 18.75
N GLU A 255 8.46 11.90 19.42
CA GLU A 255 7.37 11.02 19.83
C GLU A 255 6.45 10.74 18.63
N VAL A 256 6.05 9.47 18.44
CA VAL A 256 5.09 9.09 17.41
C VAL A 256 3.87 8.44 18.06
N GLU A 257 2.69 8.99 17.83
CA GLU A 257 1.40 8.38 18.16
C GLU A 257 0.92 7.52 16.99
N LEU A 258 0.87 6.21 17.22
CA LEU A 258 0.38 5.24 16.23
C LEU A 258 -1.15 5.14 16.29
N LYS A 259 -1.80 5.25 15.13
CA LYS A 259 -3.24 4.97 14.97
C LYS A 259 -3.46 3.93 13.89
N PHE A 260 -3.99 2.80 14.30
CA PHE A 260 -4.41 1.72 13.40
C PHE A 260 -5.90 1.82 13.18
N VAL A 261 -6.32 2.01 11.93
CA VAL A 261 -7.73 2.23 11.57
C VAL A 261 -8.18 1.25 10.49
N PRO A 262 -9.45 0.83 10.41
CA PRO A 262 -9.91 -0.01 9.30
C PRO A 262 -9.60 0.62 7.93
N TRP A 263 -9.29 -0.19 6.91
CA TRP A 263 -8.91 0.31 5.57
C TRP A 263 -9.89 1.33 4.99
N ALA A 264 -11.20 1.09 5.13
CA ALA A 264 -12.22 2.03 4.65
C ALA A 264 -12.13 3.40 5.35
N THR A 265 -11.79 3.40 6.64
CA THR A 265 -11.55 4.61 7.43
C THR A 265 -10.26 5.29 7.01
N GLU A 266 -9.16 4.55 6.83
CA GLU A 266 -7.89 5.09 6.30
C GLU A 266 -8.12 5.81 4.96
N LEU A 267 -8.79 5.12 4.04
CA LEU A 267 -9.10 5.62 2.71
C LEU A 267 -9.97 6.88 2.73
N GLY A 268 -11.08 6.83 3.48
CA GLY A 268 -12.06 7.91 3.52
C GLY A 268 -11.55 9.15 4.26
N LYS A 269 -10.98 8.95 5.45
CA LYS A 269 -10.69 10.04 6.39
C LYS A 269 -9.29 10.63 6.26
N TYR A 270 -8.29 9.85 5.82
CA TYR A 270 -6.88 10.25 5.85
C TYR A 270 -6.26 10.38 4.45
N LEU A 271 -6.60 9.50 3.51
CA LEU A 271 -6.06 9.52 2.14
C LEU A 271 -6.81 10.48 1.22
N ARG A 272 -8.14 10.35 1.16
CA ARG A 272 -8.97 11.24 0.36
C ARG A 272 -9.02 12.63 0.99
N ASN A 273 -9.08 13.64 0.13
CA ASN A 273 -9.07 15.04 0.50
C ASN A 273 -10.08 15.83 -0.34
N LYS A 274 -10.43 17.02 0.12
CA LYS A 274 -11.16 18.04 -0.63
C LYS A 274 -10.81 19.43 -0.12
N VAL A 275 -11.10 20.46 -0.90
CA VAL A 275 -10.96 21.83 -0.43
C VAL A 275 -12.01 22.12 0.65
N PRO A 276 -11.64 22.62 1.85
CA PRO A 276 -12.61 22.98 2.88
C PRO A 276 -13.68 23.94 2.36
N GLY A 277 -14.95 23.63 2.61
CA GLY A 277 -16.10 24.44 2.17
C GLY A 277 -16.47 24.28 0.69
N SER A 278 -15.78 23.45 -0.08
CA SER A 278 -16.19 23.14 -1.46
C SER A 278 -17.25 22.03 -1.54
N ASP A 279 -17.92 21.99 -2.69
CA ASP A 279 -18.85 20.94 -3.12
C ASP A 279 -18.14 19.74 -3.77
N GLN A 280 -16.81 19.71 -3.77
CA GLN A 280 -16.04 18.60 -4.32
C GLN A 280 -16.31 17.30 -3.55
N GLU A 281 -16.48 16.22 -4.31
CA GLU A 281 -16.36 14.88 -3.74
C GLU A 281 -14.92 14.61 -3.30
N ALA A 282 -14.75 13.91 -2.17
CA ALA A 282 -13.43 13.59 -1.66
C ALA A 282 -12.72 12.59 -2.58
N ALA A 283 -11.54 12.96 -3.07
CA ALA A 283 -10.72 12.17 -3.98
C ALA A 283 -9.26 12.10 -3.49
N PHE A 284 -8.42 11.29 -4.14
CA PHE A 284 -7.01 11.18 -3.76
C PHE A 284 -6.21 12.47 -3.98
N ASN A 285 -6.61 13.29 -4.95
CA ASN A 285 -5.98 14.57 -5.23
C ASN A 285 -7.02 15.55 -5.77
N ASN A 286 -7.44 16.48 -4.91
CA ASN A 286 -8.34 17.59 -5.27
C ASN A 286 -7.61 18.94 -5.42
N GLY A 287 -6.29 18.90 -5.62
CA GLY A 287 -5.48 20.08 -5.91
C GLY A 287 -5.05 20.87 -4.67
N ALA A 288 -4.60 22.11 -4.90
CA ALA A 288 -4.07 22.98 -3.86
C ALA A 288 -5.14 23.36 -2.82
N GLY A 289 -4.74 23.41 -1.55
CA GLY A 289 -5.65 23.71 -0.43
C GLY A 289 -6.58 22.56 -0.03
N ALA A 290 -6.54 21.42 -0.74
CA ALA A 290 -7.27 20.23 -0.32
C ALA A 290 -6.61 19.59 0.91
N VAL A 291 -7.42 19.23 1.90
CA VAL A 291 -7.01 18.56 3.14
C VAL A 291 -7.80 17.27 3.33
N SER A 292 -7.22 16.31 4.04
CA SER A 292 -7.96 15.14 4.52
C SER A 292 -8.99 15.53 5.58
N GLU A 293 -10.00 14.70 5.79
CA GLU A 293 -11.03 14.94 6.82
C GLU A 293 -10.41 15.02 8.22
N GLU A 294 -9.51 14.07 8.51
CA GLU A 294 -8.77 14.02 9.78
C GLU A 294 -7.30 14.43 9.57
N PRO A 295 -6.69 15.16 10.52
CA PRO A 295 -5.28 15.49 10.47
C PRO A 295 -4.39 14.26 10.72
N TRP A 296 -3.22 14.27 10.10
CA TRP A 296 -2.16 13.27 10.28
C TRP A 296 -0.83 13.84 9.81
N ASP A 297 0.28 13.25 10.26
CA ASP A 297 1.63 13.72 9.90
C ASP A 297 2.36 12.70 9.02
N LEU A 298 2.34 11.45 9.46
CA LEU A 298 2.96 10.31 8.81
C LEU A 298 1.89 9.28 8.41
N LEU A 299 2.04 8.64 7.25
CA LEU A 299 1.13 7.58 6.82
C LEU A 299 1.89 6.45 6.15
N VAL A 300 1.79 5.25 6.69
CA VAL A 300 2.41 4.05 6.11
C VAL A 300 1.40 3.36 5.22
N ILE A 301 1.70 3.30 3.92
CA ILE A 301 0.82 2.69 2.91
C ILE A 301 1.64 1.99 1.83
N GLY A 302 1.04 0.95 1.25
CA GLY A 302 1.57 0.29 0.06
C GLY A 302 0.88 0.75 -1.21
N PHE A 303 1.67 0.97 -2.28
CA PHE A 303 1.17 1.13 -3.64
C PHE A 303 1.71 0.02 -4.53
N GLY A 304 0.86 -0.47 -5.43
CA GLY A 304 1.30 -1.28 -6.56
C GLY A 304 1.68 -0.38 -7.73
N THR A 305 2.84 -0.60 -8.33
CA THR A 305 3.29 0.09 -9.54
C THR A 305 2.98 -0.68 -10.80
N ASN A 306 2.08 -1.68 -10.76
CA ASN A 306 1.69 -2.46 -11.95
C ASN A 306 1.64 -1.50 -13.14
N PRO A 307 2.63 -1.54 -14.05
CA PRO A 307 2.55 -0.73 -15.24
C PRO A 307 1.30 -1.26 -15.90
N LEU A 308 0.28 -0.41 -16.02
CA LEU A 308 -0.84 -0.73 -16.87
C LEU A 308 -0.23 -0.86 -18.26
N ALA A 309 0.10 -2.10 -18.65
CA ALA A 309 0.39 -2.39 -20.03
C ALA A 309 -0.82 -1.89 -20.81
N PRO A 310 -0.64 -1.25 -21.98
CA PRO A 310 -1.75 -0.86 -22.83
C PRO A 310 -2.71 -2.03 -23.13
N SER A 311 -2.26 -3.28 -22.96
CA SER A 311 -3.04 -4.52 -23.08
C SER A 311 -3.92 -4.87 -21.87
N GLY A 312 -3.84 -4.16 -20.74
CA GLY A 312 -4.67 -4.41 -19.56
C GLY A 312 -4.36 -5.70 -18.79
N THR A 313 -3.24 -6.37 -19.10
CA THR A 313 -2.74 -7.50 -18.31
C THR A 313 -1.78 -6.98 -17.26
N ASP A 314 -2.07 -7.27 -15.98
CA ASP A 314 -1.07 -7.21 -14.92
C ASP A 314 0.06 -8.20 -15.29
N VAL A 315 1.31 -7.76 -15.18
CA VAL A 315 2.50 -8.60 -15.34
C VAL A 315 2.87 -9.21 -13.99
#